data_AF-A0A0G2EML3-F1
#
_entry.id   AF-A0A0G2EML3-F1
#
_cell.length_a   1.000
_cell.length_b   1.000
_cell.length_c   1.000
_cell.angle_alpha   90.00
_cell.angle_beta   90.00
_cell.angle_gamma   90.00
#
_symmetry.space_group_name_H-M   'P 1'
#
loop_
_entity.id
_entity.type
_entity.pdbx_description
1 polymer ?
#
loop_
_entity_poly.entity_id
_entity_poly.type
_entity_poly.pdbx_seq_one_letter_code
_entity_poly.pdbx_strand_id
1 'polypeptide(L)'
;MQSADNKQALFWNDLPSEVILDIVAGAGEFDFAMLRNLQLVDRRLHHILKTYERSLCRGYAINQLLHIIPCFPDLISPQCGTCRNVGCASGLSFSLLAEVQRRANALITLRRDVFKLAPVCCCLHVWYKMFKAGILLLYRLQERSTYDDKVAFITSMPLEALASIFITLAQSVRAAQMGGSGLIHRDSHRDDPEARSDIHLVFEDTILLIGPEFVMDTLDHDKRAEHALECQYSRLESSQMLNEDGTPPRKSLISQLKRAFATQAGCRIGEVMSKAMSLTQTRPLRDMGDADVVSLVRFDDRKAE
;
A
#
# COMPACT_ATOMS: atom_id res chain seq x y z
N MET A 1 12.19 38.96 -55.27
CA MET A 1 13.19 38.19 -54.50
C MET A 1 12.56 37.83 -53.16
N GLN A 2 11.97 36.63 -53.05
CA GLN A 2 11.51 36.09 -51.77
C GLN A 2 12.54 35.04 -51.36
N SER A 3 13.32 35.34 -50.32
CA SER A 3 14.22 34.38 -49.67
C SER A 3 13.35 33.35 -48.97
N ALA A 4 13.28 32.15 -49.53
CA ALA A 4 12.63 31.03 -48.87
C ALA A 4 13.48 30.63 -47.66
N ASP A 5 13.08 31.09 -46.48
CA ASP A 5 13.60 30.62 -45.19
C ASP A 5 13.31 29.13 -45.08
N ASN A 6 14.31 28.33 -45.47
CA ASN A 6 14.27 26.89 -45.38
C ASN A 6 14.46 26.52 -43.89
N LYS A 7 13.37 26.56 -43.12
CA LYS A 7 13.34 26.10 -41.73
C LYS A 7 13.66 24.60 -41.74
N GLN A 8 14.94 24.25 -41.58
CA GLN A 8 15.34 22.89 -41.30
C GLN A 8 14.59 22.43 -40.05
N ALA A 9 13.71 21.45 -40.24
CA ALA A 9 13.06 20.78 -39.13
C ALA A 9 14.16 20.09 -38.32
N LEU A 10 14.36 20.51 -37.08
CA LEU A 10 15.23 19.81 -36.14
C LEU A 10 14.57 18.48 -35.82
N PHE A 11 15.21 17.38 -36.19
CA PHE A 11 14.74 16.05 -35.83
C PHE A 11 15.35 15.65 -34.49
N TRP A 12 14.63 14.84 -33.71
CA TRP A 12 15.13 14.26 -32.46
C TRP A 12 16.47 13.53 -32.62
N ASN A 13 16.71 12.97 -33.81
CA ASN A 13 17.93 12.27 -34.15
C ASN A 13 19.16 13.18 -34.23
N ASP A 14 18.99 14.50 -34.33
CA ASP A 14 20.08 15.47 -34.44
C ASP A 14 20.43 16.10 -33.08
N LEU A 15 19.57 15.93 -32.06
CA LEU A 15 19.81 16.50 -30.73
C LEU A 15 20.91 15.73 -29.99
N PRO A 16 21.82 16.40 -29.26
CA PRO A 16 22.75 15.74 -28.34
C PRO A 16 22.01 14.93 -27.27
N SER A 17 22.63 13.87 -26.77
CA SER A 17 22.02 12.99 -25.75
C SER A 17 21.70 13.75 -24.47
N GLU A 18 22.54 14.72 -24.10
CA GLU A 18 22.38 15.59 -22.94
C GLU A 18 21.10 16.42 -23.04
N VAL A 19 20.79 16.97 -24.23
CA VAL A 19 19.58 17.76 -24.46
C VAL A 19 18.34 16.87 -24.37
N ILE A 20 18.40 15.65 -24.94
CA ILE A 20 17.30 14.67 -24.82
C ILE A 20 17.05 14.33 -23.35
N LEU A 21 18.10 14.06 -22.59
CA LEU A 21 18.00 13.74 -21.16
C LEU A 21 17.46 14.91 -20.35
N ASP A 22 17.87 16.14 -20.65
CA ASP A 22 17.38 17.35 -19.99
C ASP A 22 15.89 17.57 -20.26
N ILE A 23 15.43 17.38 -21.50
CA ILE A 23 14.01 17.43 -21.87
C ILE A 23 13.21 16.37 -21.09
N VAL A 24 13.71 15.13 -21.04
CA VAL A 24 13.03 14.03 -20.35
C VAL A 24 13.01 14.26 -18.84
N ALA A 25 14.12 14.69 -18.24
CA ALA A 25 14.22 15.01 -16.82
C ALA A 25 13.38 16.25 -16.43
N GLY A 26 13.19 17.18 -17.37
CA GLY A 26 12.37 18.38 -17.22
C GLY A 26 10.86 18.14 -17.35
N ALA A 27 10.42 16.90 -17.63
CA ALA A 27 9.00 16.56 -17.57
C ALA A 27 8.43 16.85 -16.17
N GLY A 28 7.30 17.56 -16.12
CA GLY A 28 6.75 18.09 -14.87
C GLY A 28 6.42 17.02 -13.82
N GLU A 29 5.99 15.84 -14.27
CA GLU A 29 5.74 14.68 -13.42
C GLU A 29 6.35 13.42 -14.05
N PHE A 30 6.81 12.51 -13.19
CA PHE A 30 7.27 11.20 -13.59
C PHE A 30 6.08 10.41 -14.13
N ASP A 31 6.15 10.06 -15.41
CA ASP A 31 5.16 9.23 -16.08
C ASP A 31 5.85 8.03 -16.73
N PHE A 32 5.63 6.86 -16.14
CA PHE A 32 6.20 5.61 -16.64
C PHE A 32 5.65 5.25 -18.04
N ALA A 33 4.40 5.56 -18.34
CA ALA A 33 3.81 5.31 -19.65
C ALA A 33 4.47 6.19 -20.72
N MET A 34 4.68 7.48 -20.41
CA MET A 34 5.47 8.38 -21.26
C MET A 34 6.86 7.81 -21.53
N LEU A 35 7.61 7.43 -20.49
CA LEU A 35 8.98 6.91 -20.64
C LEU A 35 9.01 5.62 -21.47
N ARG A 36 8.06 4.71 -21.24
CA ARG A 36 7.91 3.49 -22.04
C ARG A 36 7.59 3.81 -23.50
N ASN A 37 6.69 4.76 -23.75
CA ASN A 37 6.34 5.17 -25.10
C ASN A 37 7.55 5.80 -25.81
N LEU A 38 8.32 6.65 -25.14
CA LEU A 38 9.56 7.22 -25.67
C LEU A 38 10.58 6.13 -26.03
N GLN A 39 10.71 5.08 -25.22
CA GLN A 39 11.56 3.92 -25.54
C GLN A 39 11.10 3.12 -26.78
N LEU A 40 9.88 3.33 -27.26
CA LEU A 40 9.32 2.67 -28.45
C LEU A 40 9.40 3.55 -29.71
N VAL A 41 9.70 4.85 -29.58
CA VAL A 41 9.73 5.79 -30.73
C VAL A 41 10.90 5.51 -31.65
N ASP A 42 12.12 5.37 -31.10
CA ASP A 42 13.35 5.18 -31.89
C ASP A 42 14.43 4.41 -31.09
N ARG A 43 15.32 3.71 -31.82
CA ARG A 43 16.39 2.88 -31.23
C ARG A 43 17.44 3.70 -30.46
N ARG A 44 17.80 4.90 -30.94
CA ARG A 44 18.73 5.81 -30.26
C ARG A 44 18.14 6.28 -28.95
N LEU A 45 16.86 6.69 -28.95
CA LEU A 45 16.17 7.13 -27.75
C LEU A 45 16.04 6.00 -26.72
N HIS A 46 15.68 4.79 -27.17
CA HIS A 46 15.72 3.58 -26.34
C HIS A 46 17.09 3.40 -25.66
N HIS A 47 18.16 3.46 -26.46
CA HIS A 47 19.52 3.26 -25.94
C HIS A 47 19.93 4.36 -24.95
N ILE A 48 19.61 5.63 -25.21
CA ILE A 48 19.87 6.75 -24.30
C ILE A 48 19.11 6.54 -22.98
N LEU A 49 17.80 6.32 -23.04
CA LEU A 49 16.99 6.15 -21.84
C LEU A 49 17.42 4.93 -21.02
N LYS A 50 17.86 3.84 -21.66
CA LYS A 50 18.36 2.67 -20.95
C LYS A 50 19.73 2.90 -20.33
N THR A 51 20.64 3.54 -21.06
CA THR A 51 22.00 3.85 -20.58
C THR A 51 21.97 4.81 -19.39
N TYR A 52 21.07 5.81 -19.42
CA TYR A 52 20.96 6.84 -18.39
C TYR A 52 19.79 6.63 -17.42
N GLU A 53 19.14 5.46 -17.44
CA GLU A 53 17.97 5.14 -16.60
C GLU A 53 18.22 5.49 -15.13
N ARG A 54 19.39 5.10 -14.61
CA ARG A 54 19.76 5.34 -13.20
C ARG A 54 19.85 6.83 -12.85
N SER A 55 20.47 7.64 -13.72
CA SER A 55 20.61 9.08 -13.49
C SER A 55 19.25 9.78 -13.55
N LEU A 56 18.41 9.40 -14.52
CA LEU A 56 17.05 9.90 -14.62
C LEU A 56 16.21 9.51 -13.41
N CYS A 57 16.24 8.24 -13.00
CA CYS A 57 15.52 7.77 -11.81
C CYS A 57 15.98 8.49 -10.55
N ARG A 58 17.29 8.73 -10.38
CA ARG A 58 17.80 9.53 -9.27
C ARG A 58 17.26 10.95 -9.30
N GLY A 59 17.19 11.57 -10.48
CA GLY A 59 16.59 12.89 -10.67
C GLY A 59 15.12 12.92 -10.25
N TYR A 60 14.29 12.02 -10.78
CA TYR A 60 12.87 11.93 -10.41
C TYR A 60 12.67 11.63 -8.91
N ALA A 61 13.49 10.73 -8.37
CA ALA A 61 13.42 10.36 -6.96
C ALA A 61 13.70 11.55 -6.02
N ILE A 62 14.71 12.37 -6.33
CA ILE A 62 15.08 13.54 -5.52
C ILE A 62 14.10 14.70 -5.74
N ASN A 63 13.73 14.97 -6.98
CA ASN A 63 13.00 16.20 -7.33
C ASN A 63 11.49 16.06 -7.17
N GLN A 64 10.94 14.85 -7.32
CA GLN A 64 9.49 14.65 -7.40
C GLN A 64 8.97 13.65 -6.36
N LEU A 65 9.70 12.56 -6.10
CA LEU A 65 9.21 11.45 -5.27
C LEU A 65 9.82 11.41 -3.86
N LEU A 66 10.61 12.41 -3.46
CA LEU A 66 11.36 12.42 -2.20
C LEU A 66 10.46 12.26 -0.96
N HIS A 67 9.23 12.77 -1.03
CA HIS A 67 8.25 12.69 0.04
C HIS A 67 7.47 11.36 0.07
N ILE A 68 7.48 10.60 -1.03
CA ILE A 68 6.71 9.35 -1.21
C ILE A 68 7.60 8.14 -0.91
N ILE A 69 8.81 8.13 -1.46
CA ILE A 69 9.79 7.04 -1.34
C ILE A 69 9.95 6.55 0.11
N PRO A 70 10.08 7.43 1.13
CA PRO A 70 10.23 7.00 2.50
C PRO A 70 9.09 6.14 3.05
N CYS A 71 7.89 6.25 2.48
CA CYS A 71 6.70 5.49 2.87
C CYS A 71 6.74 4.00 2.46
N PHE A 72 7.63 3.62 1.53
CA PHE A 72 7.72 2.26 0.98
C PHE A 72 9.09 1.62 1.24
N PRO A 73 9.45 1.35 2.51
CA PRO A 73 10.80 0.90 2.88
C PRO A 73 11.19 -0.47 2.30
N ASP A 74 10.24 -1.36 2.05
CA ASP A 74 10.55 -2.70 1.53
C ASP A 74 10.78 -2.70 -0.01
N LEU A 75 10.27 -1.70 -0.74
CA LEU A 75 10.53 -1.56 -2.18
C LEU A 75 11.93 -1.04 -2.46
N ILE A 76 12.44 -0.18 -1.58
CA ILE A 76 13.71 0.51 -1.74
C ILE A 76 14.67 -0.06 -0.72
N SER A 77 15.31 -1.16 -1.10
CA SER A 77 16.23 -1.87 -0.21
C SER A 77 17.32 -0.90 0.30
N PRO A 78 17.54 -0.81 1.64
CA PRO A 78 18.61 -0.02 2.23
C PRO A 78 19.96 -0.71 2.00
N GLN A 79 20.37 -0.89 0.73
CA GLN A 79 21.59 -1.62 0.35
C GLN A 79 22.89 -0.85 0.65
N CYS A 80 22.78 0.37 1.16
CA CYS A 80 23.88 1.28 1.41
C CYS A 80 23.53 1.98 2.72
N GLY A 81 24.08 1.55 3.87
CA GLY A 81 23.86 2.22 5.17
C GLY A 81 24.19 3.73 5.18
N THR A 82 24.81 4.22 4.11
CA THR A 82 25.15 5.61 3.82
C THR A 82 24.01 6.42 3.15
N CYS A 83 23.05 5.76 2.50
CA CYS A 83 22.06 6.39 1.61
C CYS A 83 20.69 6.52 2.31
N ARG A 84 20.60 7.40 3.33
CA ARG A 84 19.47 7.43 4.28
C ARG A 84 18.09 7.76 3.71
N ASN A 85 18.00 8.47 2.58
CA ASN A 85 16.73 9.08 2.15
C ASN A 85 16.15 8.55 0.83
N VAL A 86 16.98 8.07 -0.11
CA VAL A 86 16.53 7.69 -1.48
C VAL A 86 16.93 6.23 -1.82
N GLY A 87 17.39 5.46 -0.82
CA GLY A 87 17.99 4.14 -1.05
C GLY A 87 19.35 4.23 -1.75
N CYS A 88 20.02 3.08 -1.88
CA CYS A 88 21.23 3.05 -2.70
C CYS A 88 20.85 3.35 -4.15
N ALA A 89 21.57 4.28 -4.80
CA ALA A 89 21.34 4.60 -6.20
C ALA A 89 21.46 3.37 -7.13
N SER A 90 22.04 2.25 -6.68
CA SER A 90 22.21 1.01 -7.45
C SER A 90 20.90 0.29 -7.77
N GLY A 91 19.84 0.49 -6.97
CA GLY A 91 18.57 -0.20 -7.14
C GLY A 91 17.48 0.60 -7.87
N LEU A 92 17.74 1.86 -8.22
CA LEU A 92 16.73 2.72 -8.86
C LEU A 92 16.52 2.35 -10.33
N SER A 93 15.28 2.06 -10.69
CA SER A 93 14.83 1.77 -12.06
C SER A 93 13.49 2.47 -12.34
N PHE A 94 13.14 2.59 -13.62
CA PHE A 94 11.83 3.14 -13.99
C PHE A 94 10.69 2.28 -13.47
N SER A 95 10.85 0.95 -13.46
CA SER A 95 9.85 0.02 -12.92
C SER A 95 9.62 0.20 -11.43
N LEU A 96 10.70 0.42 -10.65
CA LEU A 96 10.60 0.66 -9.21
C LEU A 96 9.87 1.97 -8.92
N LEU A 97 10.23 3.06 -9.61
CA LEU A 97 9.55 4.35 -9.43
C LEU A 97 8.08 4.29 -9.86
N ALA A 98 7.78 3.56 -10.94
CA ALA A 98 6.41 3.31 -11.37
C ALA A 98 5.60 2.58 -10.31
N GLU A 99 6.17 1.57 -9.67
CA GLU A 99 5.51 0.83 -8.59
C GLU A 99 5.28 1.71 -7.34
N VAL A 100 6.27 2.52 -6.95
CA VAL A 100 6.11 3.50 -5.85
C VAL A 100 4.98 4.49 -6.16
N GLN A 101 4.94 5.04 -7.37
CA GLN A 101 3.90 5.97 -7.79
C GLN A 101 2.52 5.29 -7.85
N ARG A 102 2.45 4.05 -8.38
CA ARG A 102 1.21 3.26 -8.42
C ARG A 102 0.62 3.08 -7.03
N ARG A 103 1.43 2.67 -6.05
CA ARG A 103 0.98 2.48 -4.66
C ARG A 103 0.61 3.80 -3.97
N ALA A 104 1.33 4.87 -4.26
CA ALA A 104 1.00 6.20 -3.74
C ALA A 104 -0.36 6.68 -4.26
N ASN A 105 -0.63 6.49 -5.55
CA ASN A 105 -1.91 6.80 -6.17
C ASN A 105 -3.03 5.90 -5.61
N ALA A 106 -2.78 4.59 -5.48
CA ALA A 106 -3.73 3.66 -4.86
C ALA A 106 -4.09 4.08 -3.43
N LEU A 107 -3.12 4.50 -2.61
CA LEU A 107 -3.36 5.02 -1.26
C LEU A 107 -4.25 6.27 -1.28
N ILE A 108 -4.01 7.21 -2.20
CA ILE A 108 -4.83 8.43 -2.34
C ILE A 108 -6.27 8.06 -2.70
N THR A 109 -6.44 7.17 -3.68
CA THR A 109 -7.74 6.66 -4.14
C THR A 109 -8.48 5.94 -3.02
N LEU A 110 -7.85 4.97 -2.37
CA LEU A 110 -8.39 4.23 -1.22
C LEU A 110 -8.86 5.17 -0.12
N ARG A 111 -8.00 6.10 0.29
CA ARG A 111 -8.36 7.09 1.33
C ARG A 111 -9.59 7.90 0.90
N ARG A 112 -9.65 8.36 -0.35
CA ARG A 112 -10.81 9.13 -0.84
C ARG A 112 -12.08 8.28 -0.81
N ASP A 113 -12.04 7.09 -1.38
CA ASP A 113 -13.24 6.29 -1.64
C ASP A 113 -13.76 5.60 -0.37
N VAL A 114 -12.86 5.10 0.49
CA VAL A 114 -13.21 4.52 1.79
C VAL A 114 -13.87 5.54 2.70
N PHE A 115 -13.33 6.76 2.82
CA PHE A 115 -13.90 7.79 3.70
C PHE A 115 -15.11 8.50 3.09
N LYS A 116 -15.28 8.47 1.77
CA LYS A 116 -16.53 8.89 1.10
C LYS A 116 -17.69 7.96 1.49
N LEU A 117 -17.45 6.65 1.50
CA LEU A 117 -18.47 5.63 1.78
C LEU A 117 -18.71 5.40 3.28
N ALA A 118 -17.65 5.52 4.09
CA ALA A 118 -17.72 5.34 5.54
C ALA A 118 -17.14 6.58 6.24
N PRO A 119 -17.86 7.71 6.26
CA PRO A 119 -17.34 8.93 6.87
C PRO A 119 -17.08 8.73 8.37
N VAL A 120 -16.04 9.42 8.85
CA VAL A 120 -15.72 9.56 10.28
C VAL A 120 -15.95 11.02 10.69
N CYS A 121 -16.18 11.26 11.98
CA CYS A 121 -16.28 12.64 12.49
C CYS A 121 -15.06 13.45 12.05
N CYS A 122 -15.27 14.66 11.55
CA CYS A 122 -14.19 15.58 11.17
C CYS A 122 -13.23 15.88 12.33
N CYS A 123 -13.68 15.68 13.58
CA CYS A 123 -12.87 15.76 14.77
C CYS A 123 -11.79 14.67 14.88
N LEU A 124 -11.83 13.63 14.04
CA LEU A 124 -10.93 12.47 14.07
C LEU A 124 -9.88 12.54 12.94
N HIS A 125 -9.19 13.66 12.78
CA HIS A 125 -8.12 13.80 11.77
C HIS A 125 -7.05 12.71 11.87
N VAL A 126 -6.78 12.23 13.09
CA VAL A 126 -5.87 11.11 13.37
C VAL A 126 -6.24 9.83 12.61
N TRP A 127 -7.53 9.59 12.33
CA TRP A 127 -7.97 8.39 11.61
C TRP A 127 -7.44 8.34 10.19
N TYR A 128 -7.37 9.48 9.49
CA TYR A 128 -6.80 9.51 8.15
C TYR A 128 -5.31 9.12 8.15
N LYS A 129 -4.58 9.53 9.20
CA LYS A 129 -3.15 9.22 9.34
C LYS A 129 -2.93 7.76 9.76
N MET A 130 -3.74 7.23 10.68
CA MET A 130 -3.73 5.81 11.06
C MET A 130 -4.11 4.91 9.89
N PHE A 131 -5.13 5.30 9.13
CA PHE A 131 -5.54 4.60 7.91
C PHE A 131 -4.41 4.61 6.87
N LYS A 132 -3.79 5.78 6.63
CA LYS A 132 -2.61 5.90 5.75
C LYS A 132 -1.49 4.97 6.21
N ALA A 133 -1.15 4.97 7.50
CA ALA A 133 -0.12 4.10 8.06
C ALA A 133 -0.45 2.61 7.90
N GLY A 134 -1.70 2.22 8.17
CA GLY A 134 -2.13 0.83 8.03
C GLY A 134 -2.15 0.35 6.57
N ILE A 135 -2.54 1.18 5.59
CA ILE A 135 -2.41 0.83 4.16
C ILE A 135 -0.93 0.61 3.78
N LEU A 136 -0.02 1.47 4.24
CA LEU A 136 1.41 1.29 4.00
C LEU A 136 1.95 0.00 4.64
N LEU A 137 1.50 -0.33 5.87
CA LEU A 137 1.85 -1.58 6.54
C LEU A 137 1.27 -2.82 5.83
N LEU A 138 0.07 -2.71 5.24
CA LEU A 138 -0.52 -3.78 4.43
C LEU A 138 0.31 -4.03 3.16
N TYR A 139 0.83 -2.97 2.52
CA TYR A 139 1.79 -3.13 1.43
C TYR A 139 3.07 -3.86 1.88
N ARG A 140 3.61 -3.52 3.06
CA ARG A 140 4.76 -4.24 3.62
C ARG A 140 4.46 -5.72 3.90
N LEU A 141 3.25 -6.01 4.38
CA LEU A 141 2.78 -7.38 4.62
C LEU A 141 2.58 -8.15 3.30
N GLN A 142 2.13 -7.48 2.24
CA GLN A 142 1.95 -8.04 0.90
C GLN A 142 3.28 -8.48 0.27
N GLU A 143 4.38 -7.76 0.51
CA GLU A 143 5.73 -8.13 0.03
C GLU A 143 6.25 -9.46 0.61
N ARG A 144 5.61 -9.98 1.67
CA ARG A 144 5.96 -11.28 2.25
C ARG A 144 5.27 -12.40 1.47
N SER A 145 6.07 -13.28 0.86
CA SER A 145 5.58 -14.33 -0.04
C SER A 145 4.98 -15.53 0.69
N THR A 146 5.43 -15.83 1.91
CA THR A 146 4.96 -16.99 2.67
C THR A 146 4.06 -16.57 3.83
N TYR A 147 3.18 -17.48 4.25
CA TYR A 147 2.35 -17.28 5.43
C TYR A 147 3.22 -17.08 6.70
N ASP A 148 4.29 -17.85 6.85
CA ASP A 148 5.14 -17.78 8.05
C ASP A 148 5.87 -16.43 8.12
N ASP A 149 6.33 -15.89 6.98
CA ASP A 149 6.92 -14.55 6.91
C ASP A 149 5.91 -13.45 7.26
N LYS A 150 4.65 -13.59 6.80
CA LYS A 150 3.56 -12.67 7.17
C LYS A 150 3.29 -12.70 8.67
N VAL A 151 3.23 -13.89 9.27
CA VAL A 151 3.04 -14.04 10.72
C VAL A 151 4.22 -13.45 11.49
N ALA A 152 5.45 -13.77 11.09
CA ALA A 152 6.65 -13.21 11.72
C ALA A 152 6.63 -11.68 11.68
N PHE A 153 6.30 -11.09 10.52
CA PHE A 153 6.17 -9.66 10.36
C PHE A 153 5.10 -9.07 11.29
N ILE A 154 3.89 -9.63 11.32
CA ILE A 154 2.81 -9.22 12.23
C ILE A 154 3.27 -9.27 13.69
N THR A 155 3.94 -10.36 14.11
CA THR A 155 4.39 -10.51 15.49
C THR A 155 5.51 -9.55 15.89
N SER A 156 6.29 -9.07 14.92
CA SER A 156 7.37 -8.09 15.15
C SER A 156 6.90 -6.62 15.17
N MET A 157 5.66 -6.34 14.75
CA MET A 157 5.15 -4.97 14.68
C MET A 157 5.05 -4.34 16.08
N PRO A 158 5.35 -3.05 16.25
CA PRO A 158 4.99 -2.33 17.46
C PRO A 158 3.47 -2.18 17.58
N LEU A 159 3.00 -1.94 18.81
CA LEU A 159 1.58 -1.90 19.16
C LEU A 159 0.80 -0.86 18.33
N GLU A 160 1.39 0.30 18.07
CA GLU A 160 0.83 1.37 17.27
C GLU A 160 0.63 0.99 15.79
N ALA A 161 1.52 0.15 15.26
CA ALA A 161 1.43 -0.34 13.88
C ALA A 161 0.30 -1.37 13.77
N LEU A 162 0.19 -2.27 14.76
CA LEU A 162 -0.94 -3.19 14.87
C LEU A 162 -2.28 -2.44 14.98
N ALA A 163 -2.34 -1.38 15.80
CA ALA A 163 -3.52 -0.53 15.90
C ALA A 163 -3.89 0.13 14.55
N SER A 164 -2.89 0.60 13.80
CA SER A 164 -3.09 1.21 12.48
C SER A 164 -3.69 0.23 11.47
N ILE A 165 -3.26 -1.03 11.49
CA ILE A 165 -3.87 -2.08 10.66
C ILE A 165 -5.32 -2.32 11.08
N PHE A 166 -5.63 -2.42 12.38
CA PHE A 166 -7.01 -2.61 12.84
C PHE A 166 -7.95 -1.48 12.40
N ILE A 167 -7.52 -0.23 12.55
CA ILE A 167 -8.29 0.92 12.08
C ILE A 167 -8.51 0.84 10.56
N THR A 168 -7.47 0.46 9.81
CA THR A 168 -7.56 0.31 8.36
C THR A 168 -8.53 -0.77 7.94
N LEU A 169 -8.47 -1.95 8.57
CA LEU A 169 -9.39 -3.07 8.32
C LEU A 169 -10.83 -2.70 8.66
N ALA A 170 -11.08 -2.18 9.87
CA ALA A 170 -12.41 -1.78 10.30
C ALA A 170 -13.04 -0.73 9.37
N GLN A 171 -12.24 0.25 8.96
CA GLN A 171 -12.67 1.32 8.07
C GLN A 171 -12.93 0.81 6.64
N SER A 172 -12.13 -0.15 6.17
CA SER A 172 -12.30 -0.82 4.87
C SER A 172 -13.55 -1.69 4.84
N VAL A 173 -13.80 -2.48 5.90
CA VAL A 173 -15.03 -3.27 6.07
C VAL A 173 -16.25 -2.36 6.00
N ARG A 174 -16.27 -1.24 6.75
CA ARG A 174 -17.39 -0.29 6.72
C ARG A 174 -17.64 0.28 5.33
N ALA A 175 -16.59 0.64 4.60
CA ALA A 175 -16.75 1.13 3.23
C ALA A 175 -17.28 0.06 2.28
N ALA A 176 -16.73 -1.16 2.34
CA ALA A 176 -17.17 -2.28 1.51
C ALA A 176 -18.62 -2.70 1.80
N GLN A 177 -19.07 -2.62 3.05
CA GLN A 177 -20.48 -2.83 3.42
C GLN A 177 -21.41 -1.81 2.76
N MET A 178 -20.96 -0.57 2.63
CA MET A 178 -21.77 0.56 2.16
C MET A 178 -21.75 0.75 0.64
N GLY A 179 -20.64 0.38 -0.01
CA GLY A 179 -20.44 0.62 -1.44
C GLY A 179 -19.81 -0.52 -2.22
N GLY A 180 -19.48 -1.67 -1.60
CA GLY A 180 -19.07 -2.87 -2.33
C GLY A 180 -20.26 -3.63 -2.93
N SER A 181 -19.99 -4.73 -3.62
CA SER A 181 -21.00 -5.66 -4.15
C SER A 181 -20.87 -7.07 -3.54
N GLY A 182 -21.80 -7.97 -3.89
CA GLY A 182 -21.73 -9.38 -3.50
C GLY A 182 -21.88 -9.63 -2.00
N LEU A 183 -21.15 -10.62 -1.48
CA LEU A 183 -21.26 -11.08 -0.09
C LEU A 183 -21.01 -9.97 0.95
N ILE A 184 -20.05 -9.07 0.70
CA ILE A 184 -19.65 -8.06 1.70
C ILE A 184 -20.68 -6.94 1.86
N HIS A 185 -21.49 -6.66 0.83
CA HIS A 185 -22.48 -5.59 0.85
C HIS A 185 -23.50 -5.78 1.99
N ARG A 186 -23.93 -4.69 2.63
CA ARG A 186 -24.80 -4.73 3.83
C ARG A 186 -26.15 -5.39 3.61
N ASP A 187 -26.66 -5.37 2.38
CA ASP A 187 -27.96 -5.96 2.06
C ASP A 187 -27.88 -7.49 1.88
N SER A 188 -26.67 -8.03 1.73
CA SER A 188 -26.40 -9.47 1.66
C SER A 188 -26.37 -10.07 3.06
N HIS A 189 -27.17 -11.12 3.32
CA HIS A 189 -27.28 -11.79 4.62
C HIS A 189 -27.71 -10.86 5.78
N ARG A 190 -28.63 -9.92 5.52
CA ARG A 190 -29.09 -8.96 6.53
C ARG A 190 -29.64 -9.59 7.80
N ASP A 191 -30.29 -10.74 7.68
CA ASP A 191 -31.00 -11.40 8.78
C ASP A 191 -30.15 -12.45 9.53
N ASP A 192 -28.87 -12.62 9.13
CA ASP A 192 -27.96 -13.60 9.72
C ASP A 192 -26.69 -12.90 10.27
N PRO A 193 -26.70 -12.47 11.55
CA PRO A 193 -25.57 -11.75 12.13
C PRO A 193 -24.30 -12.61 12.26
N GLU A 194 -24.44 -13.94 12.36
CA GLU A 194 -23.31 -14.86 12.44
C GLU A 194 -22.60 -14.94 11.08
N ALA A 195 -23.35 -15.19 10.00
CA ALA A 195 -22.80 -15.17 8.65
C ALA A 195 -22.17 -13.82 8.30
N ARG A 196 -22.77 -12.69 8.74
CA ARG A 196 -22.17 -11.36 8.54
C ARG A 196 -20.82 -11.22 9.26
N SER A 197 -20.74 -11.68 10.50
CA SER A 197 -19.48 -11.67 11.26
C SER A 197 -18.40 -12.50 10.54
N ASP A 198 -18.76 -13.69 10.06
CA ASP A 198 -17.84 -14.55 9.33
C ASP A 198 -17.38 -13.93 8.01
N ILE A 199 -18.27 -13.32 7.23
CA ILE A 199 -17.92 -12.60 6.01
C ILE A 199 -16.95 -11.46 6.31
N HIS A 200 -17.13 -10.70 7.41
CA HIS A 200 -16.20 -9.63 7.78
C HIS A 200 -14.83 -10.19 8.14
N LEU A 201 -14.78 -11.28 8.91
CA LEU A 201 -13.52 -11.94 9.27
C LEU A 201 -12.78 -12.44 8.03
N VAL A 202 -13.49 -13.06 7.08
CA VAL A 202 -12.90 -13.54 5.82
C VAL A 202 -12.42 -12.37 4.96
N PHE A 203 -13.18 -11.28 4.89
CA PHE A 203 -12.78 -10.07 4.17
C PHE A 203 -11.51 -9.44 4.76
N GLU A 204 -11.44 -9.28 6.09
CA GLU A 204 -10.26 -8.79 6.80
C GLU A 204 -9.03 -9.68 6.53
N ASP A 205 -9.21 -11.00 6.59
CA ASP A 205 -8.13 -11.95 6.34
C ASP A 205 -7.64 -11.92 4.89
N THR A 206 -8.56 -11.74 3.94
CA THR A 206 -8.26 -11.63 2.51
C THR A 206 -7.44 -10.37 2.22
N ILE A 207 -7.72 -9.25 2.88
CA ILE A 207 -6.90 -8.03 2.80
C ILE A 207 -5.47 -8.31 3.31
N LEU A 208 -5.32 -9.00 4.44
CA LEU A 208 -4.00 -9.32 5.00
C LEU A 208 -3.20 -10.29 4.10
N LEU A 209 -3.91 -11.16 3.37
CA LEU A 209 -3.30 -12.11 2.45
C LEU A 209 -2.89 -11.45 1.13
N ILE A 210 -3.82 -10.77 0.46
CA ILE A 210 -3.68 -10.26 -0.92
C ILE A 210 -3.05 -8.86 -0.95
N GLY A 211 -3.42 -7.99 -0.01
CA GLY A 211 -2.99 -6.60 0.04
C GLY A 211 -4.14 -5.58 -0.07
N PRO A 212 -3.82 -4.28 0.00
CA PRO A 212 -4.80 -3.21 0.05
C PRO A 212 -5.57 -2.99 -1.27
N GLU A 213 -5.02 -3.39 -2.43
CA GLU A 213 -5.73 -3.33 -3.72
C GLU A 213 -7.01 -4.15 -3.72
N PHE A 214 -7.09 -5.22 -2.93
CA PHE A 214 -8.33 -5.99 -2.80
C PHE A 214 -9.51 -5.13 -2.32
N VAL A 215 -9.25 -4.11 -1.50
CA VAL A 215 -10.27 -3.14 -1.08
C VAL A 215 -10.69 -2.26 -2.25
N MET A 216 -9.75 -1.79 -3.08
CA MET A 216 -10.07 -1.01 -4.30
C MET A 216 -10.94 -1.82 -5.23
N ASP A 217 -10.48 -3.04 -5.56
CA ASP A 217 -11.17 -3.94 -6.48
C ASP A 217 -12.59 -4.26 -5.97
N THR A 218 -12.77 -4.42 -4.66
CA THR A 218 -14.09 -4.61 -4.04
C THR A 218 -15.00 -3.39 -4.20
N LEU A 219 -14.46 -2.18 -4.00
CA LEU A 219 -15.22 -0.93 -4.13
C LEU A 219 -15.51 -0.55 -5.59
N ASP A 220 -14.68 -1.03 -6.52
CA ASP A 220 -14.87 -0.87 -7.97
C ASP A 220 -15.74 -1.97 -8.58
N HIS A 221 -16.30 -2.86 -7.75
CA HIS A 221 -17.14 -3.98 -8.16
C HIS A 221 -16.44 -4.96 -9.13
N ASP A 222 -15.13 -5.18 -8.95
CA ASP A 222 -14.38 -6.19 -9.71
C ASP A 222 -14.86 -7.61 -9.31
N LYS A 223 -15.38 -8.33 -10.29
CA LYS A 223 -15.87 -9.72 -10.14
C LYS A 223 -14.82 -10.67 -9.60
N ARG A 224 -13.52 -10.41 -9.83
CA ARG A 224 -12.43 -11.23 -9.30
C ARG A 224 -12.29 -11.08 -7.79
N ALA A 225 -12.49 -9.87 -7.26
CA ALA A 225 -12.46 -9.64 -5.82
C ALA A 225 -13.67 -10.29 -5.13
N GLU A 226 -14.86 -10.15 -5.73
CA GLU A 226 -16.07 -10.84 -5.27
C GLU A 226 -15.90 -12.36 -5.25
N HIS A 227 -15.43 -12.94 -6.36
CA HIS A 227 -15.18 -14.38 -6.45
C HIS A 227 -14.11 -14.85 -5.46
N ALA A 228 -13.05 -14.06 -5.24
CA ALA A 228 -12.03 -14.38 -4.24
C ALA A 228 -12.63 -14.43 -2.83
N LEU A 229 -13.51 -13.49 -2.47
CA LEU A 229 -14.20 -13.49 -1.19
C LEU A 229 -15.12 -14.70 -1.02
N GLU A 230 -15.90 -15.04 -2.05
CA GLU A 230 -16.77 -16.22 -2.06
C GLU A 230 -15.97 -17.52 -1.88
N CYS A 231 -14.85 -17.64 -2.59
CA CYS A 231 -13.95 -18.79 -2.47
C CYS A 231 -13.37 -18.93 -1.06
N GLN A 232 -12.98 -17.82 -0.42
CA GLN A 232 -12.48 -17.88 0.95
C GLN A 232 -13.60 -18.18 1.95
N TYR A 233 -14.78 -17.61 1.77
CA TYR A 233 -15.94 -17.82 2.65
C TYR A 233 -16.43 -19.26 2.61
N SER A 234 -16.60 -19.83 1.42
CA SER A 234 -16.99 -21.24 1.24
C SER A 234 -15.99 -22.25 1.83
N ARG A 235 -14.73 -21.84 2.03
CA ARG A 235 -13.69 -22.67 2.65
C ARG A 235 -13.58 -22.49 4.16
N LEU A 236 -14.32 -21.56 4.76
CA LEU A 236 -14.18 -21.20 6.17
C LEU A 236 -14.34 -22.41 7.09
N GLU A 237 -15.39 -23.21 6.92
CA GLU A 237 -15.62 -24.40 7.74
C GLU A 237 -14.49 -25.42 7.60
N SER A 238 -14.10 -25.72 6.35
CA SER A 238 -12.99 -26.65 6.09
C SER A 238 -11.66 -26.18 6.68
N SER A 239 -11.44 -24.87 6.77
CA SER A 239 -10.23 -24.29 7.35
C SER A 239 -10.16 -24.38 8.88
N GLN A 240 -11.26 -24.74 9.53
CA GLN A 240 -11.32 -24.92 10.98
C GLN A 240 -11.16 -26.39 11.40
N MET A 241 -11.22 -27.32 10.45
CA MET A 241 -11.05 -28.75 10.72
C MET A 241 -9.58 -29.12 10.91
N LEU A 242 -9.32 -30.22 11.62
CA LEU A 242 -7.98 -30.80 11.70
C LEU A 242 -7.50 -31.18 10.30
N ASN A 243 -6.20 -31.01 10.06
CA ASN A 243 -5.56 -31.50 8.86
C ASN A 243 -5.61 -33.04 8.81
N GLU A 244 -5.37 -33.63 7.64
CA GLU A 244 -5.38 -35.10 7.46
C GLU A 244 -4.38 -35.83 8.37
N ASP A 245 -3.31 -35.14 8.80
CA ASP A 245 -2.30 -35.63 9.75
C ASP A 245 -2.69 -35.46 11.23
N GLY A 246 -3.89 -34.95 11.52
CA GLY A 246 -4.39 -34.66 12.86
C GLY A 246 -3.85 -33.39 13.50
N THR A 247 -3.03 -32.60 12.79
CA THR A 247 -2.53 -31.34 13.30
C THR A 247 -3.61 -30.25 13.27
N PRO A 248 -3.60 -29.29 14.22
CA PRO A 248 -4.54 -28.18 14.21
C PRO A 248 -4.35 -27.33 12.94
N PRO A 249 -5.43 -26.79 12.36
CA PRO A 249 -5.33 -25.97 11.18
C PRO A 249 -4.50 -24.71 11.43
N ARG A 250 -3.92 -24.19 10.36
CA ARG A 250 -3.26 -22.89 10.39
C ARG A 250 -4.29 -21.83 10.74
N LYS A 251 -3.92 -20.95 11.66
CA LYS A 251 -4.81 -19.88 12.10
C LYS A 251 -4.80 -18.76 11.05
N SER A 252 -5.94 -18.12 10.83
CA SER A 252 -6.03 -16.98 9.92
C SER A 252 -5.09 -15.83 10.35
N LEU A 253 -4.62 -15.04 9.38
CA LEU A 253 -3.77 -13.87 9.62
C LEU A 253 -4.47 -12.84 10.52
N ILE A 254 -5.78 -12.66 10.37
CA ILE A 254 -6.56 -11.79 11.27
C ILE A 254 -6.56 -12.31 12.72
N SER A 255 -6.57 -13.62 12.93
CA SER A 255 -6.41 -14.21 14.27
C SER A 255 -4.99 -13.98 14.80
N GLN A 256 -3.96 -14.07 13.94
CA GLN A 256 -2.58 -13.77 14.34
C GLN A 256 -2.39 -12.30 14.71
N LEU A 257 -2.96 -11.38 13.93
CA LEU A 257 -2.99 -9.94 14.21
C LEU A 257 -3.65 -9.64 15.56
N LYS A 258 -4.83 -10.23 15.82
CA LYS A 258 -5.55 -10.07 17.10
C LYS A 258 -4.75 -10.60 18.28
N ARG A 259 -4.07 -11.75 18.13
CA ARG A 259 -3.21 -12.29 19.20
C ARG A 259 -1.96 -11.45 19.42
N ALA A 260 -1.28 -11.01 18.37
CA ALA A 260 -0.10 -10.15 18.48
C ALA A 260 -0.44 -8.87 19.24
N PHE A 261 -1.55 -8.22 18.88
CA PHE A 261 -2.02 -7.03 19.57
C PHE A 261 -2.40 -7.32 21.02
N ALA A 262 -3.21 -8.35 21.28
CA ALA A 262 -3.67 -8.70 22.64
C ALA A 262 -2.48 -8.94 23.59
N THR A 263 -1.47 -9.67 23.11
CA THR A 263 -0.24 -9.94 23.85
C THR A 263 0.53 -8.64 24.16
N GLN A 264 0.74 -7.77 23.17
CA GLN A 264 1.49 -6.52 23.36
C GLN A 264 0.73 -5.48 24.21
N ALA A 265 -0.59 -5.42 24.07
CA ALA A 265 -1.43 -4.46 24.79
C ALA A 265 -1.83 -4.92 26.20
N GLY A 266 -1.55 -6.18 26.56
CA GLY A 266 -1.97 -6.80 27.80
C GLY A 266 -3.50 -6.86 27.95
N CYS A 267 -4.23 -7.20 26.88
CA CYS A 267 -5.69 -7.29 26.90
C CYS A 267 -6.22 -8.63 26.37
N ARG A 268 -7.53 -8.88 26.51
CA ARG A 268 -8.17 -10.08 25.95
C ARG A 268 -8.38 -9.91 24.44
N ILE A 269 -8.40 -11.03 23.70
CA ILE A 269 -8.64 -11.02 22.24
C ILE A 269 -9.97 -10.31 21.88
N GLY A 270 -11.02 -10.49 22.68
CA GLY A 270 -12.31 -9.82 22.49
C GLY A 270 -12.28 -8.30 22.73
N GLU A 271 -11.25 -7.78 23.40
CA GLU A 271 -11.10 -6.35 23.73
C GLU A 271 -10.22 -5.60 22.74
N VAL A 272 -9.59 -6.31 21.78
CA VAL A 272 -8.59 -5.76 20.85
C VAL A 272 -9.09 -4.50 20.15
N MET A 273 -10.30 -4.52 19.58
CA MET A 273 -10.82 -3.36 18.85
C MET A 273 -11.06 -2.16 19.78
N SER A 274 -11.69 -2.36 20.93
CA SER A 274 -11.91 -1.29 21.92
C SER A 274 -10.58 -0.70 22.41
N LYS A 275 -9.58 -1.55 22.64
CA LYS A 275 -8.25 -1.12 23.08
C LYS A 275 -7.51 -0.37 21.97
N ALA A 276 -7.52 -0.87 20.74
CA ALA A 276 -6.93 -0.18 19.59
C ALA A 276 -7.55 1.21 19.40
N MET A 277 -8.88 1.31 19.50
CA MET A 277 -9.60 2.59 19.44
C MET A 277 -9.18 3.53 20.57
N SER A 278 -9.03 3.04 21.80
CA SER A 278 -8.54 3.86 22.92
C SER A 278 -7.11 4.37 22.69
N LEU A 279 -6.23 3.57 22.09
CA LEU A 279 -4.85 3.97 21.79
C LEU A 279 -4.79 5.11 20.77
N THR A 280 -5.71 5.17 19.82
CA THR A 280 -5.77 6.29 18.85
C THR A 280 -6.03 7.65 19.52
N GLN A 281 -6.56 7.65 20.74
CA GLN A 281 -6.86 8.86 21.51
C GLN A 281 -5.70 9.29 22.42
N THR A 282 -4.68 8.44 22.59
CA THR A 282 -3.51 8.69 23.42
C THR A 282 -2.32 9.18 22.59
N ARG A 283 -1.40 9.92 23.22
CA ARG A 283 -0.10 10.21 22.61
C ARG A 283 0.74 8.94 22.51
N PRO A 284 1.55 8.79 21.44
CA PRO A 284 1.80 9.79 20.41
C PRO A 284 0.86 9.71 19.19
N LEU A 285 -0.06 8.73 19.15
CA LEU A 285 -0.94 8.52 18.00
C LEU A 285 -1.87 9.70 17.73
N ARG A 286 -2.44 10.32 18.77
CA ARG A 286 -3.36 11.46 18.65
C ARG A 286 -2.81 12.61 17.81
N ASP A 287 -1.52 12.89 17.92
CA ASP A 287 -0.85 14.05 17.33
C ASP A 287 0.04 13.65 16.12
N MET A 288 -0.23 12.50 15.51
CA MET A 288 0.61 11.90 14.47
C MET A 288 0.68 12.75 13.19
N GLY A 289 1.86 13.26 12.85
CA GLY A 289 2.19 13.92 11.59
C GLY A 289 2.59 12.95 10.48
N ASP A 290 2.92 13.48 9.29
CA ASP A 290 3.38 12.63 8.17
C ASP A 290 4.75 11.99 8.42
N ALA A 291 5.65 12.67 9.13
CA ALA A 291 6.93 12.09 9.54
C ALA A 291 6.73 10.92 10.52
N ASP A 292 5.78 11.04 11.45
CA ASP A 292 5.43 9.98 12.40
C ASP A 292 4.82 8.76 11.71
N VAL A 293 4.06 8.95 10.63
CA VAL A 293 3.56 7.85 9.78
C VAL A 293 4.74 7.09 9.17
N VAL A 294 5.73 7.80 8.63
CA VAL A 294 6.91 7.17 8.02
C VAL A 294 7.72 6.41 9.08
N SER A 295 7.99 7.02 10.23
CA SER A 295 8.68 6.37 11.36
C SER A 295 7.92 5.12 11.84
N LEU A 296 6.60 5.21 11.97
CA LEU A 296 5.76 4.09 12.37
C LEU A 296 5.81 2.95 11.35
N VAL A 297 5.75 3.26 10.06
CA VAL A 297 5.81 2.25 8.98
C VAL A 297 7.17 1.58 8.91
N ARG A 298 8.24 2.28 9.29
CA ARG A 298 9.62 1.75 9.30
C ARG A 298 9.97 0.97 10.56
N PHE A 299 9.16 1.09 11.61
CA PHE A 299 9.51 0.66 12.97
C PHE A 299 10.78 1.35 13.49
N ASP A 300 10.97 2.62 13.11
CA ASP A 300 12.06 3.42 13.68
C ASP A 300 11.75 3.63 15.17
N ASP A 301 12.68 3.21 16.04
CA ASP A 301 12.54 3.41 17.49
C ASP A 301 12.27 4.89 17.78
N ARG A 302 11.05 5.20 18.22
CA ARG A 302 10.78 6.49 18.84
C ARG A 302 11.54 6.46 20.15
N LYS A 303 12.72 7.08 20.18
CA LYS A 303 13.40 7.37 21.45
C LYS A 303 12.36 8.06 22.32
N ALA A 304 11.95 7.39 23.39
CA ALA A 304 11.07 7.98 24.38
C ALA A 304 11.83 9.16 25.00
N GLU A 305 11.49 10.37 24.56
CA GLU A 305 11.85 11.61 25.25
C GLU A 305 10.90 11.84 26.43
#